data_AF-A0A1F3LET8-F1
#
_entry.id   AF-A0A1F3LET8-F1
#
_cell.length_a   1.000
_cell.length_b   1.000
_cell.length_c   1.000
_cell.angle_alpha   90.00
_cell.angle_beta   90.00
_cell.angle_gamma   90.00
#
_symmetry.space_group_name_H-M   'P 1'
#
loop_
_entity.id
_entity.type
_entity.pdbx_description
1 polymer ?
#
loop_
_entity_poly.entity_id
_entity_poly.type
_entity_poly.pdbx_seq_one_letter_code
_entity_poly.pdbx_strand_id
1 'polypeptide(L)'
;MKPNIISIDLHIEKIAKGYRSFAPADSLIYQLELFERTLQSNRFNKGKKIDFVHGSGKGTLRTELIKMLQQKFPGFIYEDAPFATYGYQGALRVTIR
;
A
#
# COMPACT_ATOMS: atom_id res chain seq x y z
N MET A 1 17.25 -11.77 -14.11
CA MET A 1 16.62 -12.08 -12.81
C MET A 1 15.32 -11.31 -12.70
N LYS A 2 14.21 -11.93 -12.29
CA LYS A 2 12.99 -11.18 -11.97
C LYS A 2 13.27 -10.33 -10.72
N PRO A 3 12.92 -9.03 -10.70
CA PRO A 3 13.03 -8.25 -9.47
C PRO A 3 12.25 -8.94 -8.35
N ASN A 4 12.84 -9.04 -7.16
CA ASN A 4 12.17 -9.59 -5.98
C ASN A 4 11.21 -8.53 -5.44
N ILE A 5 9.99 -8.52 -5.98
CA ILE A 5 8.91 -7.62 -5.58
C ILE A 5 8.11 -8.33 -4.50
N ILE A 6 7.90 -7.66 -3.37
CA ILE A 6 7.01 -8.16 -2.33
C ILE A 6 5.63 -7.53 -2.47
N SER A 7 4.58 -8.28 -2.18
CA SER A 7 3.20 -7.81 -2.24
C SER A 7 2.58 -7.81 -0.86
N ILE A 8 1.89 -6.73 -0.50
CA ILE A 8 1.21 -6.53 0.78
C ILE A 8 -0.25 -6.20 0.48
N ASP A 9 -1.16 -7.06 0.93
CA ASP A 9 -2.60 -6.87 0.75
C ASP A 9 -3.17 -6.01 1.87
N LEU A 10 -3.67 -4.83 1.53
CA LEU A 10 -4.27 -3.87 2.46
C LEU A 10 -5.78 -4.04 2.59
N HIS A 11 -6.43 -5.00 1.93
CA HIS A 11 -7.85 -5.23 2.18
C HIS A 11 -8.09 -5.58 3.66
N ILE A 12 -9.05 -4.92 4.32
CA ILE A 12 -9.19 -4.97 5.78
C ILE A 12 -9.42 -6.40 6.29
N GLU A 13 -10.11 -7.23 5.53
CA GLU A 13 -10.35 -8.65 5.83
C GLU A 13 -9.07 -9.51 5.84
N LYS A 14 -7.99 -9.03 5.21
CA LYS A 14 -6.69 -9.71 5.20
C LYS A 14 -5.83 -9.37 6.41
N ILE A 15 -6.06 -8.20 7.00
CA ILE A 15 -5.14 -7.59 7.96
C ILE A 15 -5.74 -7.41 9.37
N ALA A 16 -7.06 -7.48 9.52
CA ALA A 16 -7.74 -7.33 10.81
C ALA A 16 -8.79 -8.44 11.06
N LYS A 17 -8.64 -9.15 12.18
CA LYS A 17 -9.69 -10.05 12.69
C LYS A 17 -10.83 -9.21 13.26
N GLY A 18 -12.08 -9.57 12.97
CA GLY A 18 -13.25 -8.83 13.46
C GLY A 18 -13.53 -7.51 12.71
N TYR A 19 -12.92 -7.29 11.53
CA TYR A 19 -13.10 -6.10 10.71
C TYR A 19 -14.56 -5.72 10.42
N ARG A 20 -15.50 -6.68 10.49
CA ARG A 20 -16.94 -6.45 10.29
C ARG A 20 -17.55 -5.49 11.32
N SER A 21 -16.91 -5.33 12.47
CA SER A 21 -17.35 -4.40 13.52
C SER A 21 -16.69 -3.02 13.41
N PHE A 22 -15.76 -2.82 12.47
CA PHE A 22 -15.05 -1.55 12.33
C PHE A 22 -15.94 -0.51 11.66
N ALA A 23 -15.84 0.75 12.11
CA ALA A 23 -16.32 1.85 11.31
C ALA A 23 -15.43 1.99 10.05
N PRO A 24 -15.95 2.59 8.96
CA PRO A 24 -15.14 2.84 7.77
C PRO A 24 -13.86 3.63 8.04
N ALA A 25 -13.91 4.58 8.98
CA ALA A 25 -12.75 5.38 9.39
C ALA A 25 -11.68 4.52 10.08
N ASP A 26 -12.08 3.60 10.96
CA ASP A 26 -11.15 2.70 11.65
C ASP A 26 -10.44 1.77 10.68
N SER A 27 -11.18 1.26 9.69
CA SER A 27 -10.60 0.43 8.62
C SER A 27 -9.54 1.20 7.84
N LEU A 28 -9.84 2.44 7.45
CA LEU A 28 -8.89 3.31 6.74
C LEU A 28 -7.63 3.56 7.59
N ILE A 29 -7.78 3.89 8.87
CA ILE A 29 -6.65 4.13 9.78
C ILE A 29 -5.77 2.87 9.86
N TYR A 30 -6.35 1.70 10.09
CA TYR A 30 -5.60 0.46 10.22
C TYR A 30 -4.83 0.11 8.93
N GLN A 31 -5.44 0.33 7.77
CA GLN A 31 -4.79 0.15 6.46
C GLN A 31 -3.59 1.09 6.27
N LEU A 32 -3.74 2.36 6.63
CA LEU A 32 -2.69 3.38 6.54
C LEU A 32 -1.55 3.10 7.52
N GLU A 33 -1.84 2.63 8.73
CA GLU A 33 -0.82 2.23 9.71
C GLU A 33 0.03 1.06 9.21
N LEU A 34 -0.61 0.02 8.64
CA LEU A 34 0.13 -1.11 8.08
C LEU A 34 1.02 -0.68 6.91
N PHE A 35 0.50 0.19 6.04
CA PHE A 35 1.29 0.76 4.94
C PHE A 35 2.52 1.51 5.45
N GLU A 36 2.34 2.42 6.42
CA GLU A 36 3.44 3.20 7.00
C GLU A 36 4.48 2.30 7.68
N ARG A 37 4.03 1.36 8.53
CA ARG A 37 4.92 0.41 9.23
C ARG A 37 5.73 -0.42 8.24
N THR A 38 5.12 -0.84 7.14
CA THR A 38 5.80 -1.59 6.08
C THR A 38 6.90 -0.78 5.43
N LEU A 39 6.63 0.49 5.08
CA LEU A 39 7.63 1.37 4.48
C LEU A 39 8.77 1.68 5.46
N GLN A 40 8.45 1.98 6.72
CA GLN A 40 9.45 2.22 7.76
C GLN A 40 10.37 1.01 7.97
N SER A 41 9.80 -0.19 8.02
CA SER A 41 10.56 -1.43 8.20
C SER A 41 11.46 -1.75 7.01
N ASN A 42 11.17 -1.21 5.83
CA ASN A 42 11.95 -1.42 4.61
C ASN A 42 12.80 -0.21 4.20
N ARG A 43 12.80 0.89 4.96
CA ARG A 43 13.37 2.18 4.54
C ARG A 43 14.87 2.15 4.17
N PHE A 44 15.61 1.16 4.66
CA PHE A 44 17.04 0.99 4.35
C PHE A 44 17.32 0.05 3.16
N ASN A 45 16.28 -0.56 2.59
CA ASN A 45 16.38 -1.52 1.48
C ASN A 45 16.28 -0.81 0.12
N LYS A 46 17.27 0.02 -0.22
CA LYS A 46 17.27 0.81 -1.46
C LYS A 46 17.05 -0.05 -2.70
N GLY A 47 16.16 0.41 -3.59
CA GLY A 47 15.77 -0.30 -4.81
C GLY A 47 14.73 -1.41 -4.61
N LYS A 48 14.37 -1.74 -3.36
CA LYS A 48 13.28 -2.69 -3.09
C LYS A 48 11.95 -2.14 -3.57
N LYS A 49 11.18 -2.99 -4.24
CA LYS A 49 9.83 -2.68 -4.74
C LYS A 49 8.79 -3.42 -3.89
N ILE A 50 7.74 -2.71 -3.51
CA ILE A 50 6.64 -3.21 -2.69
C ILE A 50 5.32 -2.87 -3.39
N ASP A 51 4.52 -3.88 -3.72
CA ASP A 51 3.18 -3.71 -4.26
C ASP A 51 2.17 -3.72 -3.12
N PHE A 52 1.43 -2.63 -2.94
CA PHE A 52 0.37 -2.51 -1.96
C PHE A 52 -0.99 -2.68 -2.65
N VAL A 53 -1.63 -3.82 -2.43
CA VAL A 53 -2.93 -4.15 -3.02
C VAL A 53 -4.03 -3.50 -2.18
N HIS A 54 -4.79 -2.59 -2.77
CA HIS A 54 -5.80 -1.79 -2.05
C HIS A 54 -7.21 -1.88 -2.68
N GLY A 55 -7.33 -2.55 -3.82
CA GLY A 55 -8.59 -2.74 -4.54
C GLY A 55 -9.08 -1.51 -5.32
N SER A 56 -9.99 -1.74 -6.25
CA SER A 56 -10.51 -0.75 -7.21
C SER A 56 -11.73 0.04 -6.70
N GLY A 57 -11.80 0.32 -5.39
CA GLY A 57 -12.93 1.02 -4.78
C GLY A 57 -13.08 2.49 -5.23
N LYS A 58 -13.71 3.35 -4.41
CA LYS A 58 -13.90 4.79 -4.70
C LYS A 58 -12.60 5.62 -4.78
N GLY A 59 -11.44 5.00 -4.61
CA GLY A 59 -10.13 5.68 -4.62
C GLY A 59 -9.71 6.32 -3.29
N THR A 60 -10.54 6.30 -2.24
CA THR A 60 -10.23 6.93 -0.94
C THR A 60 -8.91 6.43 -0.33
N LEU A 61 -8.71 5.11 -0.25
CA LEU A 61 -7.48 4.53 0.30
C LEU A 61 -6.26 4.92 -0.56
N ARG A 62 -6.36 4.80 -1.89
CA ARG A 62 -5.27 5.19 -2.82
C ARG A 62 -4.85 6.65 -2.62
N THR A 63 -5.81 7.57 -2.51
CA THR A 63 -5.55 9.00 -2.30
C THR A 63 -4.78 9.24 -1.01
N GLU A 64 -5.20 8.63 0.10
CA GLU A 64 -4.52 8.79 1.38
C GLU A 64 -3.13 8.13 1.40
N LEU A 65 -2.93 6.99 0.71
CA LEU A 65 -1.61 6.38 0.54
C LEU A 65 -0.63 7.33 -0.18
N ILE A 66 -1.07 7.94 -1.28
CA ILE A 66 -0.27 8.90 -2.05
C ILE A 66 0.06 10.13 -1.21
N LYS A 67 -0.93 10.70 -0.51
CA LYS A 67 -0.73 11.83 0.39
C LYS A 67 0.30 11.51 1.47
N MET A 68 0.23 10.32 2.07
CA MET A 68 1.21 9.88 3.06
C MET A 68 2.61 9.74 2.47
N LEU A 69 2.76 9.16 1.26
CA LEU A 69 4.05 9.08 0.56
C LEU A 69 4.66 10.46 0.35
N GLN A 70 3.87 11.41 -0.15
CA GLN A 70 4.34 12.78 -0.40
C GLN A 70 4.74 13.51 0.89
N GLN A 71 4.03 13.29 1.99
CA GLN A 71 4.28 13.96 3.27
C GLN A 71 5.41 13.34 4.08
N LYS A 72 5.46 12.00 4.17
CA LYS A 72 6.35 11.27 5.08
C LYS A 72 7.54 10.60 4.37
N PHE A 73 7.43 10.34 3.08
CA PHE A 73 8.43 9.60 2.29
C PHE A 73 8.76 10.29 0.96
N PRO A 74 9.10 11.60 0.95
CA PRO A 74 9.24 12.40 -0.29
C PRO A 74 10.31 11.89 -1.27
N GLY A 75 11.27 11.08 -0.78
CA GLY A 75 12.29 10.45 -1.63
C GLY A 75 11.83 9.16 -2.31
N PHE A 76 10.74 8.53 -1.87
CA PHE A 76 10.28 7.27 -2.45
C PHE A 76 9.51 7.51 -3.75
N ILE A 77 9.64 6.58 -4.69
CA ILE A 77 8.93 6.65 -5.97
C ILE A 77 7.73 5.72 -5.92
N TYR A 78 6.61 6.12 -6.51
CA TYR A 78 5.43 5.29 -6.64
C TYR A 78 4.87 5.29 -8.06
N GLU A 79 4.29 4.17 -8.46
CA GLU A 79 3.66 3.92 -9.76
C GLU A 79 2.48 2.97 -9.58
N ASP A 80 1.56 2.92 -10.54
CA ASP A 80 0.52 1.87 -10.52
C ASP A 80 1.19 0.50 -10.75
N ALA A 81 0.81 -0.50 -9.96
CA ALA A 81 1.33 -1.85 -10.15
C ALA A 81 0.79 -2.47 -11.45
N PRO A 82 1.44 -3.51 -12.01
CA PRO A 82 1.06 -4.06 -13.30
C PRO A 82 -0.42 -4.48 -13.39
N PHE A 83 -1.13 -3.91 -14.36
CA PHE A 83 -2.55 -4.19 -14.62
C PHE A 83 -2.83 -5.69 -14.80
N ALA A 84 -1.96 -6.41 -15.51
CA ALA A 84 -2.10 -7.85 -15.73
C ALA A 84 -2.08 -8.69 -14.44
N THR A 85 -1.55 -8.14 -13.34
CA THR A 85 -1.46 -8.83 -12.05
C THR A 85 -2.60 -8.46 -11.10
N TYR A 86 -3.03 -7.19 -11.07
CA TYR A 86 -3.96 -6.69 -10.05
C TYR A 86 -5.23 -6.03 -10.60
N GLY A 87 -5.37 -5.91 -11.93
CA GLY A 87 -6.47 -5.17 -12.56
C GLY A 87 -6.31 -3.65 -12.50
N TYR A 88 -7.34 -2.91 -12.93
CA TYR A 88 -7.30 -1.43 -13.00
C TYR A 88 -7.26 -0.83 -11.60
N GLN A 89 -6.21 -0.04 -11.30
CA GLN A 89 -5.99 0.62 -10.01
C GLN A 89 -6.09 -0.34 -8.81
N GLY A 90 -5.74 -1.61 -8.98
CA GLY A 90 -5.85 -2.61 -7.90
C GLY A 90 -4.75 -2.52 -6.86
N ALA A 91 -3.58 -1.96 -7.24
CA ALA A 91 -2.42 -1.88 -6.37
C ALA A 91 -1.49 -0.70 -6.72
N LEU A 92 -0.82 -0.18 -5.70
CA LEU A 92 0.19 0.86 -5.79
C LEU A 92 1.58 0.26 -5.53
N ARG A 93 2.51 0.43 -6.47
CA ARG A 93 3.90 0.02 -6.29
C ARG A 93 4.71 1.17 -5.72
N VAL A 94 5.47 0.90 -4.66
CA VAL A 94 6.43 1.84 -4.07
C VAL A 94 7.84 1.28 -4.20
N THR A 95 8.78 2.12 -4.65
CA THR A 95 10.21 1.84 -4.72
C THR A 95 10.93 2.61 -3.62
N ILE A 96 11.59 1.89 -2.72
CA ILE A 96 12.40 2.44 -1.63
C ILE A 96 13.67 3.09 -2.22
N ARG A 97 14.03 4.30 -1.74
CA ARG A 97 15.18 5.09 -2.19
C ARG A 97 16.18 5.36 -1.07
#